data_AF-A0AAV4AU65-F1
#
_entry.id   AF-A0AAV4AU65-F1
#
_cell.length_a   1.000
_cell.length_b   1.000
_cell.length_c   1.000
_cell.angle_alpha   90.00
_cell.angle_beta   90.00
_cell.angle_gamma   90.00
#
_symmetry.space_group_name_H-M   'P 1'
#
loop_
_entity.id
_entity.type
_entity.pdbx_description
1 polymer ?
#
loop_
_entity_poly.entity_id
_entity_poly.type
_entity_poly.pdbx_seq_one_letter_code
_entity_poly.pdbx_strand_id
1 'polypeptide(L)'
;MEIHRTKIKCLENSKDRQQRSAQSDKTSENQARQLFQQPRSGTLTAQKDELDPHLCKTYSDPEREKPLEDIEGLVWPSLPGDKFNKKPPTLDEVN
;
A
#
# COMPACT_ATOMS: atom_id res chain seq x y z
N MET A 1 -0.25 -21.15 -30.67
CA MET A 1 -1.36 -21.53 -29.77
C MET A 1 -0.90 -21.90 -28.35
N GLU A 2 0.37 -22.28 -28.10
CA GLU A 2 0.84 -22.71 -26.77
C GLU A 2 1.13 -21.58 -25.76
N ILE A 3 1.56 -20.40 -26.23
CA ILE A 3 1.91 -19.26 -25.36
C ILE A 3 0.71 -18.74 -24.55
N HIS A 4 -0.51 -18.87 -25.10
CA HIS A 4 -1.73 -18.47 -24.38
C HIS A 4 -2.08 -19.45 -23.25
N ARG A 5 -1.81 -20.75 -23.44
CA ARG A 5 -2.09 -21.78 -22.43
C ARG A 5 -1.16 -21.67 -21.22
N THR A 6 0.09 -21.29 -21.43
CA THR A 6 1.05 -21.09 -20.33
C THR A 6 0.74 -19.84 -19.51
N LYS A 7 0.35 -18.73 -20.15
CA LYS A 7 -0.07 -17.51 -19.45
C LYS A 7 -1.31 -17.73 -18.55
N ILE A 8 -2.30 -18.49 -19.04
CA ILE A 8 -3.50 -18.85 -18.27
C ILE A 8 -3.13 -19.66 -17.02
N LYS A 9 -2.29 -20.70 -17.17
CA LYS A 9 -1.83 -21.52 -16.04
C LYS A 9 -1.02 -20.74 -15.01
N CYS A 10 -0.16 -19.81 -15.44
CA CYS A 10 0.59 -18.94 -14.52
C CYS A 10 -0.33 -18.00 -13.73
N LEU A 11 -1.37 -17.46 -14.37
CA LEU A 11 -2.38 -16.62 -13.70
C LEU A 11 -3.23 -17.40 -12.70
N GLU A 12 -3.62 -18.64 -13.02
CA GLU A 12 -4.35 -19.53 -12.12
C GLU A 12 -3.49 -19.90 -10.90
N ASN A 13 -2.23 -20.29 -11.10
CA ASN A 13 -1.30 -20.59 -10.01
C ASN A 13 -1.01 -19.38 -9.11
N SER A 14 -0.98 -18.16 -9.68
CA SER A 14 -0.81 -16.92 -8.92
C SER A 14 -2.05 -16.62 -8.06
N LYS A 15 -3.25 -16.81 -8.60
CA LYS A 15 -4.52 -16.64 -7.87
C LYS A 15 -4.66 -17.67 -6.75
N ASP A 16 -4.34 -18.93 -7.00
CA ASP A 16 -4.36 -19.98 -5.97
C ASP A 16 -3.37 -19.69 -4.84
N ARG A 17 -2.17 -19.19 -5.18
CA ARG A 17 -1.16 -18.80 -4.18
C ARG A 17 -1.63 -17.62 -3.33
N GLN A 18 -2.24 -16.60 -3.95
CA GLN A 18 -2.82 -15.45 -3.24
C GLN A 18 -4.01 -15.85 -2.36
N GLN A 19 -4.85 -16.78 -2.82
CA GLN A 19 -5.96 -17.30 -2.02
C GLN A 19 -5.47 -18.10 -0.82
N ARG A 20 -4.44 -18.95 -1.00
CA ARG A 20 -3.83 -19.73 0.09
C ARG A 20 -3.15 -18.84 1.13
N SER A 21 -2.44 -17.79 0.72
CA SER A 21 -1.87 -16.83 1.67
C SER A 21 -2.96 -16.07 2.42
N ALA A 22 -3.98 -15.57 1.72
CA ALA A 22 -5.11 -14.89 2.36
C ALA A 22 -5.91 -15.81 3.30
N GLN A 23 -5.99 -17.11 3.03
CA GLN A 23 -6.57 -18.09 3.95
C GLN A 23 -5.70 -18.28 5.19
N SER A 24 -4.39 -18.40 5.02
CA SER A 24 -3.42 -18.52 6.12
C SER A 24 -3.50 -17.30 7.06
N ASP A 25 -3.55 -16.10 6.50
CA ASP A 25 -3.64 -14.85 7.26
C ASP A 25 -4.97 -14.76 8.04
N LYS A 26 -6.07 -15.17 7.41
CA LYS A 26 -7.36 -15.25 8.11
C LYS A 26 -7.31 -16.28 9.25
N THR A 27 -6.62 -17.40 9.09
CA THR A 27 -6.55 -18.41 10.15
C THR A 27 -5.71 -17.95 11.34
N SER A 28 -4.59 -17.27 11.12
CA SER A 28 -3.76 -16.74 12.21
C SER A 28 -4.47 -15.61 12.97
N GLU A 29 -5.19 -14.75 12.26
CA GLU A 29 -5.96 -13.67 12.88
C GLU A 29 -7.12 -14.21 13.74
N ASN A 30 -7.85 -15.22 13.25
CA ASN A 30 -8.92 -15.86 14.02
C ASN A 30 -8.37 -16.62 15.26
N GLN A 31 -7.20 -17.25 15.15
CA GLN A 31 -6.54 -17.91 16.28
C GLN A 31 -6.08 -16.91 17.34
N ALA A 32 -5.46 -15.80 16.92
CA ALA A 32 -5.07 -14.73 17.83
C ALA A 32 -6.29 -14.15 18.56
N ARG A 33 -7.39 -13.89 17.85
CA ARG A 33 -8.66 -13.40 18.45
C ARG A 33 -9.21 -14.37 19.50
N GLN A 34 -9.13 -15.68 19.26
CA GLN A 34 -9.54 -16.71 20.23
C GLN A 34 -8.65 -16.70 21.48
N LEU A 35 -7.33 -16.57 21.32
CA LEU A 35 -6.38 -16.54 22.44
C LEU A 35 -6.63 -15.35 23.38
N PHE A 36 -6.93 -14.18 22.82
CA PHE A 36 -7.14 -12.95 23.58
C PHE A 36 -8.61 -12.73 23.99
N GLN A 37 -9.50 -13.69 23.75
CA GLN A 37 -10.95 -13.57 23.94
C GLN A 37 -11.53 -12.27 23.33
N GLN A 38 -10.89 -11.78 22.25
CA GLN A 38 -11.28 -10.52 21.66
C GLN A 38 -12.57 -10.72 20.85
N PRO A 39 -13.60 -9.89 21.07
CA PRO A 39 -14.80 -9.94 20.26
C PRO A 39 -14.44 -9.73 18.78
N ARG A 40 -15.09 -10.51 17.90
CA ARG A 40 -14.85 -10.49 16.44
C ARG A 40 -15.07 -9.08 15.84
N SER A 41 -15.91 -8.29 16.49
CA SER A 41 -16.14 -6.87 16.22
C SER A 41 -16.31 -6.12 17.54
N GLY A 42 -15.59 -5.02 17.71
CA GLY A 42 -15.89 -4.03 18.73
C GLY A 42 -16.77 -2.94 18.13
N THR A 43 -17.77 -2.49 18.87
CA THR A 43 -18.51 -1.27 18.52
C THR A 43 -17.73 -0.10 19.10
N LEU A 44 -17.25 0.79 18.24
CA LEU A 44 -16.67 2.04 18.69
C LEU A 44 -17.81 2.90 19.23
N THR A 45 -17.85 3.10 20.54
CA THR A 45 -18.90 3.89 21.20
C THR A 45 -18.64 5.39 21.10
N ALA A 46 -17.39 5.79 20.85
CA ALA A 46 -16.99 7.17 20.72
C ALA A 46 -17.53 7.76 19.41
N GLN A 47 -18.15 8.93 19.50
CA GLN A 47 -18.66 9.64 18.33
C GLN A 47 -17.50 10.29 17.58
N LYS A 48 -17.70 10.53 16.27
CA LYS A 48 -16.68 11.20 15.44
C LYS A 48 -16.26 12.54 16.03
N ASP A 49 -17.21 13.32 16.52
CA ASP A 49 -16.97 14.64 17.11
C ASP A 49 -16.10 14.58 18.38
N GLU A 50 -16.06 13.43 19.07
CA GLU A 50 -15.19 13.20 20.23
C GLU A 50 -13.79 12.70 19.82
N LEU A 51 -13.72 11.94 18.74
CA LEU A 51 -12.47 11.33 18.26
C LEU A 51 -11.61 12.30 17.44
N ASP A 52 -12.24 13.07 16.55
CA ASP A 52 -11.53 13.98 15.64
C ASP A 52 -10.62 14.97 16.39
N PRO A 53 -11.04 15.62 17.50
CA PRO A 53 -10.16 16.47 18.29
C PRO A 53 -8.97 15.71 18.88
N HIS A 54 -9.18 14.47 19.33
CA HIS A 54 -8.13 13.65 19.91
C HIS A 54 -7.13 13.17 18.86
N LEU A 55 -7.61 12.77 17.69
CA LEU A 55 -6.78 12.36 16.56
C LEU A 55 -5.96 13.53 16.03
N CYS A 56 -6.59 14.68 15.83
CA CYS A 56 -5.88 15.91 15.45
C CYS A 56 -4.83 16.26 16.51
N LYS A 57 -5.16 16.24 17.81
CA LYS A 57 -4.16 16.54 18.85
C LYS A 57 -3.00 15.55 18.89
N THR A 58 -3.27 14.26 18.68
CA THR A 58 -2.29 13.18 18.88
C THR A 58 -1.39 13.00 17.66
N TYR A 59 -1.94 13.19 16.47
CA TYR A 59 -1.28 12.84 15.20
C TYR A 59 -1.16 14.00 14.21
N SER A 60 -1.73 15.18 14.51
CA SER A 60 -1.46 16.35 13.69
C SER A 60 -0.04 16.81 13.97
N ASP A 61 0.75 16.85 12.91
CA ASP A 61 2.04 17.52 12.91
C ASP A 61 1.80 19.05 12.85
N PRO A 62 2.18 19.81 13.89
CA PRO A 62 2.01 21.26 13.91
C PRO A 62 2.92 21.97 12.90
N GLU A 63 4.00 21.33 12.45
CA GLU A 63 4.93 21.89 11.48
C GLU A 63 4.68 21.39 10.05
N ARG A 64 3.59 20.66 9.81
CA ARG A 64 3.24 20.14 8.48
C ARG A 64 3.18 21.22 7.40
N GLU A 65 2.70 22.41 7.74
CA GLU A 65 2.61 23.55 6.81
C GLU A 65 3.83 24.47 6.86
N LYS A 66 4.79 24.20 7.76
CA LYS A 66 6.03 24.95 7.84
C LYS A 66 6.86 24.60 6.59
N PRO A 67 7.29 25.60 5.80
CA PRO A 67 8.21 25.34 4.71
C PRO A 67 9.47 24.66 5.26
N LEU A 68 9.93 23.62 4.58
CA LEU A 68 11.21 23.00 4.91
C LEU A 68 12.31 24.05 4.75
N GLU A 69 13.20 24.11 5.74
CA GLU A 69 14.39 24.95 5.65
C GLU A 69 15.32 24.45 4.55
N ASP A 70 16.15 25.34 4.01
CA ASP A 70 17.17 24.96 3.03
C ASP A 70 18.16 24.00 3.70
N ILE A 71 18.17 22.75 3.24
CA ILE A 71 19.07 21.72 3.74
C ILE A 71 20.43 21.93 3.08
N GLU A 72 21.45 22.32 3.87
CA GLU A 72 22.82 22.46 3.37
C GLU A 72 23.30 21.14 2.74
N GLY A 73 23.75 21.22 1.48
CA GLY A 73 24.21 20.06 0.71
C GLY A 73 23.12 19.33 -0.08
N LEU A 74 21.84 19.75 0.02
CA LEU A 74 20.79 19.22 -0.84
C LEU A 74 20.92 19.79 -2.25
N VAL A 75 21.56 19.03 -3.14
CA VAL A 75 21.66 19.37 -4.56
C VAL A 75 20.41 18.87 -5.27
N TRP A 76 19.58 19.80 -5.75
CA TRP A 76 18.52 19.45 -6.68
C TRP A 76 19.14 18.90 -7.97
N PRO A 77 18.66 17.74 -8.48
CA PRO A 77 19.14 17.23 -9.74
C PRO A 77 18.85 18.25 -10.85
N SER A 78 19.74 18.33 -11.84
CA SER A 78 19.46 19.10 -13.05
C SER A 78 18.20 18.54 -13.72
N LEU A 79 17.46 19.41 -14.42
CA LEU A 79 16.34 18.97 -15.23
C LEU A 79 16.78 17.85 -16.17
N PRO A 80 15.93 16.83 -16.40
CA PRO A 80 16.26 15.76 -17.33
C PRO A 80 16.52 16.39 -18.71
N GLY A 81 17.62 15.98 -19.36
CA GLY A 81 17.98 16.50 -20.68
C GLY A 81 16.91 16.17 -21.73
N ASP A 82 16.26 15.02 -21.56
CA ASP A 82 15.20 14.54 -22.44
C ASP A 82 13.82 14.68 -21.81
N LYS A 83 12.85 15.02 -22.66
CA LYS A 83 11.43 15.01 -22.24
C LYS A 83 10.98 13.57 -22.04
N PHE A 84 10.20 13.33 -20.98
CA PHE A 84 9.57 12.04 -20.75
C PHE A 84 8.76 11.60 -21.97
N ASN A 85 9.11 10.44 -22.53
CA ASN A 85 8.40 9.87 -23.68
C ASN A 85 7.04 9.35 -23.22
N LYS A 86 5.95 10.01 -23.66
CA LYS A 86 4.58 9.63 -23.34
C LYS A 86 4.01 8.55 -24.27
N LYS A 87 4.78 8.09 -25.26
CA LYS A 87 4.35 7.02 -26.16
C LYS A 87 4.39 5.68 -25.41
N PRO A 88 3.53 4.71 -25.77
CA PRO A 88 3.65 3.37 -25.22
C PRO A 88 5.02 2.77 -25.57
N PRO A 89 5.56 1.88 -24.71
CA PRO A 89 6.84 1.26 -24.95
C PRO A 89 6.84 0.46 -26.25
N THR A 90 7.94 0.53 -26.99
CA THR A 90 8.13 -0.24 -28.23
C THR A 90 8.74 -1.60 -27.92
N LEU A 91 8.57 -2.59 -28.81
CA LEU A 91 9.13 -3.94 -28.60
C LEU A 91 10.67 -3.92 -28.53
N ASP A 92 11.32 -2.95 -29.17
CA ASP A 92 12.77 -2.78 -29.17
C ASP A 92 13.31 -2.24 -27.84
N GLU A 93 12.48 -1.60 -27.02
CA GLU A 93 12.84 -1.10 -25.68
C GLU A 93 12.73 -2.18 -24.59
N VAL A 94 12.04 -3.30 -24.88
CA VAL A 94 11.69 -4.36 -23.91
C VAL A 94 12.47 -5.67 -24.15
N ASN A 95 13.23 -5.75 -25.25
CA ASN A 95 14.12 -6.88 -25.58
C ASN A 95 15.55 -6.60 -25.10
#